data_AF-A0AA39M4Y2-F1
#
_entry.id   AF-A0AA39M4Y2-F1
#
_cell.length_a   1.000
_cell.length_b   1.000
_cell.length_c   1.000
_cell.angle_alpha   90.00
_cell.angle_beta   90.00
_cell.angle_gamma   90.00
#
_symmetry.space_group_name_H-M   'P 1'
#
loop_
_entity.id
_entity.type
_entity.pdbx_description
1 polymer ?
#
loop_
_entity_poly.entity_id
_entity_poly.type
_entity_poly.pdbx_seq_one_letter_code
_entity_poly.pdbx_strand_id
1 'polypeptide(L)'
;MDEIEIDESLPGPLGCKYDDSLTELQIQLVVPGIKEKTFTHAANTDVYIKTDSDSVTLLLTVFKMNKKASPPEKITLDKRLFQVKKFPGKILSVDYKLKKDKCVLKVKKAQSGSWANVLAMHGL
;
A
#
# COMPACT_ATOMS: atom_id res chain seq x y z
N MET A 1 11.53 -5.57 18.63
CA MET A 1 10.72 -5.42 17.41
C MET A 1 10.09 -4.06 17.58
N ASP A 2 10.61 -3.04 16.90
CA ASP A 2 10.13 -1.67 17.08
C ASP A 2 8.72 -1.58 16.50
N GLU A 3 7.73 -1.26 17.34
CA GLU A 3 6.40 -0.92 16.86
C GLU A 3 6.51 0.37 16.05
N ILE A 4 6.18 0.32 14.77
CA ILE A 4 6.12 1.54 13.96
C ILE A 4 4.88 2.30 14.42
N GLU A 5 5.10 3.42 15.11
CA GLU A 5 4.05 4.37 15.44
C GLU A 5 3.50 4.98 14.13
N ILE A 6 2.24 4.68 13.84
CA ILE A 6 1.57 5.16 12.64
C ILE A 6 0.87 6.47 12.99
N ASP A 7 1.34 7.55 12.39
CA ASP A 7 0.66 8.84 12.43
C ASP A 7 -0.60 8.79 11.55
N GLU A 8 -1.78 8.70 12.18
CA GLU A 8 -3.07 8.65 11.51
C GLU A 8 -3.45 9.98 10.81
N SER A 9 -2.71 11.07 11.04
CA SER A 9 -2.92 12.35 10.35
C SER A 9 -2.30 12.40 8.95
N LEU A 10 -1.53 11.37 8.57
CA LEU A 10 -0.88 11.30 7.27
C LEU A 10 -1.91 11.28 6.14
N PRO A 11 -1.62 11.98 5.02
CA PRO A 11 -2.55 12.02 3.90
C PRO A 11 -2.67 10.66 3.22
N GLY A 12 -3.86 10.41 2.69
CA GLY A 12 -4.13 9.26 1.84
C GLY A 12 -3.44 9.33 0.48
N PRO A 13 -3.46 8.23 -0.29
CA PRO A 13 -3.08 8.22 -1.70
C PRO A 13 -3.89 9.26 -2.50
N LEU A 14 -3.31 9.81 -3.58
CA LEU A 14 -3.99 10.80 -4.41
C LEU A 14 -5.18 10.23 -5.20
N GLY A 15 -5.23 8.92 -5.34
CA GLY A 15 -6.31 8.20 -5.99
C GLY A 15 -6.27 6.74 -5.61
N CYS A 16 -7.44 6.12 -5.58
CA CYS A 16 -7.60 4.71 -5.31
C CYS A 16 -8.51 4.10 -6.38
N LYS A 17 -8.05 3.01 -7.00
CA LYS A 17 -8.88 2.21 -7.92
C LYS A 17 -8.97 0.78 -7.40
N TYR A 18 -10.20 0.29 -7.31
CA TYR A 18 -10.51 -1.07 -6.91
C TYR A 18 -10.84 -1.91 -8.15
N ASP A 19 -10.27 -3.09 -8.25
CA ASP A 19 -10.55 -4.09 -9.28
C ASP A 19 -10.85 -5.42 -8.61
N ASP A 20 -12.12 -5.80 -8.62
CA ASP A 20 -12.69 -6.89 -7.84
C ASP A 20 -12.89 -8.13 -8.71
N SER A 21 -12.41 -9.27 -8.22
CA SER A 21 -12.69 -10.59 -8.79
C SER A 21 -13.26 -11.52 -7.71
N LEU A 22 -13.66 -12.74 -8.09
CA LEU A 22 -14.22 -13.69 -7.13
C LEU A 22 -13.24 -14.05 -6.00
N THR A 23 -11.94 -14.11 -6.25
CA THR A 23 -10.93 -14.61 -5.28
C THR A 23 -9.92 -13.56 -4.84
N GLU A 24 -9.78 -12.46 -5.57
CA GLU A 24 -8.81 -11.39 -5.30
C GLU A 24 -9.49 -10.02 -5.45
N LEU A 25 -9.15 -9.10 -4.55
CA LEU A 25 -9.36 -7.67 -4.72
C LEU A 25 -8.01 -7.00 -4.98
N GLN A 26 -7.87 -6.32 -6.11
CA GLN A 26 -6.71 -5.50 -6.41
C GLN A 26 -7.03 -4.03 -6.11
N ILE A 27 -6.14 -3.37 -5.37
CA ILE A 27 -6.27 -1.96 -4.99
C ILE A 27 -5.06 -1.20 -5.52
N GLN A 28 -5.29 -0.27 -6.44
CA GLN A 28 -4.26 0.57 -7.02
C GLN A 28 -4.26 1.94 -6.35
N LEU A 29 -3.20 2.23 -5.60
CA LEU A 29 -2.99 3.48 -4.89
C LEU A 29 -2.07 4.38 -5.71
N VAL A 30 -2.52 5.59 -6.05
CA VAL A 30 -1.72 6.59 -6.77
C VAL A 30 -0.87 7.36 -5.76
N VAL A 31 0.44 7.17 -5.82
CA VAL A 31 1.42 7.81 -4.93
C VAL A 31 2.59 8.29 -5.78
N PRO A 32 2.60 9.57 -6.17
CA PRO A 32 3.64 10.12 -7.03
C PRO A 32 5.04 9.96 -6.44
N GLY A 33 6.02 9.73 -7.31
CA GLY A 33 7.43 9.63 -6.91
C GLY A 33 7.87 8.22 -6.51
N ILE A 34 6.95 7.25 -6.44
CA ILE A 34 7.32 5.82 -6.37
C ILE A 34 8.03 5.43 -7.66
N LYS A 35 9.22 4.85 -7.52
CA LYS A 35 9.99 4.22 -8.57
C LYS A 35 10.03 2.73 -8.31
N GLU A 36 9.64 1.97 -9.32
CA GLU A 36 9.73 0.52 -9.28
C GLU A 36 11.19 0.05 -9.23
N LYS A 37 11.40 -1.10 -8.59
CA LYS A 37 12.67 -1.79 -8.66
C LYS A 37 12.87 -2.28 -10.10
N THR A 38 14.03 -1.96 -10.67
CA THR A 38 14.50 -2.48 -11.95
C THR A 38 15.75 -3.33 -11.72
N PHE A 39 16.29 -3.93 -12.79
CA PHE A 39 17.56 -4.65 -12.70
C PHE A 39 18.73 -3.75 -12.27
N THR A 40 18.67 -2.45 -12.58
CA THR A 40 19.74 -1.48 -12.33
C THR A 40 19.48 -0.57 -11.14
N HIS A 41 18.24 -0.48 -10.65
CA HIS A 41 17.86 0.41 -9.56
C HIS A 41 16.96 -0.26 -8.52
N ALA A 42 17.30 -0.06 -7.24
CA ALA A 42 16.40 -0.39 -6.13
C ALA A 42 15.17 0.52 -6.15
N ALA A 43 14.06 0.02 -5.59
CA ALA A 43 12.90 0.86 -5.30
C ALA A 43 13.28 1.97 -4.30
N ASN A 44 12.61 3.11 -4.41
CA ASN A 44 12.82 4.26 -3.53
C ASN A 44 11.67 4.45 -2.52
N THR A 45 11.02 3.35 -2.14
CA THR A 45 9.85 3.38 -1.27
C THR A 45 9.97 2.27 -0.25
N ASP A 46 9.91 2.65 1.03
CA ASP A 46 9.74 1.69 2.11
C ASP A 46 8.24 1.46 2.30
N VAL A 47 7.86 0.19 2.45
CA VAL A 47 6.47 -0.25 2.59
C VAL A 47 6.33 -0.98 3.91
N TYR A 48 5.52 -0.41 4.80
CA TYR A 48 5.06 -1.12 5.99
C TYR A 48 3.62 -1.55 5.77
N ILE A 49 3.35 -2.84 5.98
CA ILE A 49 2.02 -3.41 5.87
C ILE A 49 1.69 -4.18 7.14
N LYS A 50 0.52 -3.87 7.72
CA LYS A 50 -0.08 -4.59 8.82
C LYS A 50 -1.43 -5.12 8.36
N THR A 51 -1.69 -6.39 8.60
CA THR A 51 -2.93 -7.06 8.22
C THR A 51 -3.50 -7.80 9.41
N ASP A 52 -4.82 -7.72 9.59
CA ASP A 52 -5.58 -8.61 10.47
C ASP A 52 -6.48 -9.54 9.63
N SER A 53 -7.47 -10.20 10.24
CA SER A 53 -8.35 -11.15 9.54
C SER A 53 -9.24 -10.51 8.47
N ASP A 54 -9.47 -9.20 8.54
CA ASP A 54 -10.37 -8.45 7.67
C ASP A 54 -9.97 -6.96 7.55
N SER A 55 -8.74 -6.59 7.90
CA SER A 55 -8.26 -5.21 7.83
C SER A 55 -6.89 -5.13 7.16
N VAL A 56 -6.55 -3.97 6.61
CA VAL A 56 -5.17 -3.66 6.21
C VAL A 56 -4.82 -2.22 6.54
N THR A 57 -3.61 -2.02 7.06
CA THR A 57 -2.97 -0.71 7.16
C THR A 57 -1.67 -0.75 6.37
N LEU A 58 -1.50 0.22 5.48
CA LEU A 58 -0.34 0.38 4.62
C LEU A 58 0.25 1.78 4.81
N LEU A 59 1.50 1.84 5.24
CA LEU A 59 2.29 3.07 5.28
C LEU A 59 3.36 3.01 4.19
N LEU A 60 3.31 4.00 3.28
CA LEU A 60 4.25 4.17 2.18
C LEU A 60 5.15 5.35 2.48
N THR A 61 6.47 5.14 2.49
CA THR A 61 7.46 6.21 2.65
C THR A 61 8.34 6.29 1.42
N VAL A 62 8.13 7.31 0.59
CA VAL A 62 8.97 7.58 -0.58
C VAL A 62 10.20 8.34 -0.11
N PHE A 63 11.39 7.89 -0.52
CA PHE A 63 12.65 8.49 -0.11
C PHE A 63 13.58 8.75 -1.30
N LYS A 64 14.63 9.53 -1.03
CA LYS A 64 15.82 9.66 -1.86
C LYS A 64 17.05 9.34 -1.02
N MET A 65 17.97 8.57 -1.58
CA MET A 65 19.28 8.34 -0.96
C MET A 65 20.20 9.53 -1.22
N ASN A 66 20.68 10.16 -0.15
CA ASN A 66 21.81 11.07 -0.19
C ASN A 66 23.11 10.26 -0.14
N LYS A 67 23.61 9.87 -1.32
CA LYS A 67 24.86 9.12 -1.46
C LYS A 67 26.13 9.94 -1.20
N LYS A 68 26.01 11.27 -1.07
CA LYS A 68 27.14 12.15 -0.76
C LYS A 68 27.42 12.22 0.75
N ALA A 69 26.46 11.84 1.59
CA ALA A 69 26.66 11.69 3.03
C ALA A 69 27.45 10.41 3.33
N SER A 70 28.19 10.41 4.44
CA SER A 70 28.92 9.25 4.95
C SER A 70 28.52 9.02 6.41
N PRO A 71 27.69 8.00 6.71
CA PRO A 71 27.12 7.01 5.78
C PRO A 71 26.02 7.60 4.87
N PRO A 72 25.64 6.91 3.77
CA PRO A 72 24.52 7.33 2.94
C PRO A 72 23.21 7.44 3.73
N GLU A 73 22.48 8.53 3.55
CA GLU A 73 21.27 8.82 4.34
C GLU A 73 20.00 8.72 3.50
N LYS A 74 18.92 8.22 4.10
CA LYS A 74 17.57 8.25 3.51
C LYS A 74 16.91 9.58 3.85
N ILE A 75 16.60 10.38 2.83
CA ILE A 75 15.79 11.60 2.96
C ILE A 75 14.36 11.24 2.56
N THR A 76 13.42 11.35 3.51
CA THR A 76 11.99 11.15 3.23
C THR A 76 11.48 12.29 2.35
N LEU A 77 10.78 11.95 1.27
CA LEU A 77 10.17 12.89 0.34
C LEU A 77 8.66 12.97 0.49
N ASP A 78 8.01 11.83 0.74
CA ASP A 78 6.55 11.75 0.90
C ASP A 78 6.19 10.58 1.82
N LYS A 79 5.12 10.72 2.58
CA LYS A 79 4.53 9.67 3.42
C LYS A 79 3.03 9.60 3.17
N ARG A 80 2.52 8.40 2.89
CA ARG A 80 1.10 8.16 2.64
C ARG A 80 0.60 7.01 3.48
N LEU A 81 -0.56 7.21 4.10
CA LEU A 81 -1.26 6.19 4.87
C LEU A 81 -2.50 5.73 4.10
N PHE A 82 -2.65 4.43 3.90
CA PHE A 82 -3.85 3.82 3.37
C PHE A 82 -4.37 2.77 4.34
N GLN A 83 -5.66 2.83 4.67
CA GLN A 83 -6.26 1.93 5.65
C GLN A 83 -7.61 1.45 5.14
N VAL A 84 -7.82 0.14 5.25
CA VAL A 84 -9.14 -0.46 5.22
C VAL A 84 -9.39 -1.04 6.59
N LYS A 85 -10.28 -0.39 7.36
CA LYS A 85 -10.61 -0.83 8.72
C LYS A 85 -11.34 -2.17 8.74
N LYS A 86 -12.14 -2.44 7.71
CA LYS A 86 -12.92 -3.68 7.59
C LYS A 86 -13.28 -3.99 6.14
N PHE A 87 -12.82 -5.13 5.64
CA PHE A 87 -13.23 -5.71 4.37
C PHE A 87 -14.60 -6.40 4.51
N PRO A 88 -15.33 -6.60 3.39
CA PRO A 88 -16.62 -7.30 3.41
C PRO A 88 -16.55 -8.77 3.87
N GLY A 89 -15.36 -9.36 3.82
CA GLY A 89 -15.11 -10.72 4.30
C GLY A 89 -13.67 -10.92 4.74
N LYS A 90 -13.37 -12.12 5.25
CA LYS A 90 -12.02 -12.45 5.73
C LYS A 90 -10.99 -12.47 4.59
N ILE A 91 -9.77 -12.07 4.91
CA ILE A 91 -8.62 -12.08 4.00
C ILE A 91 -7.67 -13.22 4.37
N LEU A 92 -7.06 -13.85 3.36
CA LEU A 92 -6.03 -14.89 3.55
C LEU A 92 -4.63 -14.29 3.60
N SER A 93 -4.36 -13.36 2.69
CA SER A 93 -3.07 -12.69 2.58
C SER A 93 -3.23 -11.38 1.83
N VAL A 94 -2.26 -10.48 2.04
CA VAL A 94 -2.11 -9.27 1.24
C VAL A 94 -0.69 -9.22 0.70
N ASP A 95 -0.59 -9.13 -0.62
CA ASP A 95 0.66 -8.91 -1.33
C ASP A 95 0.69 -7.48 -1.88
N TYR A 96 1.88 -6.94 -2.15
CA TYR A 96 2.01 -5.64 -2.80
C TYR A 96 3.02 -5.65 -3.94
N LYS A 97 2.84 -4.73 -4.89
CA LYS A 97 3.79 -4.46 -5.96
C LYS A 97 3.91 -2.95 -6.17
N LEU A 98 5.14 -2.46 -6.12
CA LEU A 98 5.45 -1.08 -6.51
C LEU A 98 5.57 -1.00 -8.04
N LYS A 99 4.91 0.00 -8.61
CA LYS A 99 5.01 0.40 -10.02
C LYS A 99 5.31 1.90 -10.06
N LYS A 100 5.71 2.42 -11.22
CA LYS A 100 5.87 3.88 -11.39
C LYS A 100 4.61 4.62 -10.89
N ASP A 101 4.83 5.53 -9.94
CA ASP A 101 3.84 6.40 -9.29
C ASP A 101 2.66 5.66 -8.62
N LYS A 102 2.80 4.36 -8.34
CA LYS A 102 1.71 3.52 -7.83
C LYS A 102 2.17 2.43 -6.88
N CYS A 103 1.36 2.15 -5.87
CA CYS A 103 1.41 0.90 -5.11
C CYS A 103 0.17 0.07 -5.46
N VAL A 104 0.36 -1.19 -5.84
CA VAL A 104 -0.73 -2.13 -6.13
C VAL A 104 -0.79 -3.16 -5.01
N LEU A 105 -1.84 -3.10 -4.20
CA LEU A 105 -2.17 -4.16 -3.24
C LEU A 105 -2.98 -5.26 -3.92
N LYS A 106 -2.73 -6.50 -3.52
CA LYS A 106 -3.51 -7.68 -3.90
C LYS A 106 -3.97 -8.38 -2.64
N VAL A 107 -5.27 -8.32 -2.40
CA VAL A 107 -5.92 -8.93 -1.23
C VAL A 107 -6.56 -10.24 -1.66
N LYS A 108 -6.04 -11.37 -1.15
CA LYS A 108 -6.64 -12.69 -1.39
C LYS A 108 -7.78 -12.92 -0.42
N LYS A 109 -8.94 -13.27 -0.95
CA LYS A 109 -10.17 -13.50 -0.18
C LYS A 109 -10.18 -14.91 0.41
N ALA A 110 -10.66 -15.06 1.64
CA ALA A 110 -10.83 -16.37 2.26
C ALA A 110 -12.00 -17.16 1.68
N GLN A 111 -12.99 -16.46 1.12
CA GLN A 111 -14.15 -17.05 0.46
C GLN A 111 -14.35 -16.38 -0.89
N SER A 112 -14.73 -17.19 -1.88
CA SER A 112 -15.07 -16.70 -3.21
C SER A 112 -16.33 -15.83 -3.14
N GLY A 113 -16.29 -14.64 -3.72
CA GLY A 113 -17.43 -13.74 -3.76
C GLY A 113 -17.07 -12.35 -4.25
N SER A 114 -18.00 -11.69 -4.94
CA SER A 114 -17.80 -10.30 -5.36
C SER A 114 -17.99 -9.34 -4.18
N TRP A 115 -17.10 -8.37 -4.08
CA TRP A 115 -17.19 -7.25 -3.15
C TRP A 115 -17.53 -5.93 -3.85
N ALA A 116 -17.63 -5.93 -5.19
CA ALA A 116 -17.84 -4.73 -6.02
C ALA A 116 -18.99 -3.83 -5.54
N ASN A 117 -20.13 -4.41 -5.17
CA ASN A 117 -21.30 -3.63 -4.70
C ASN A 117 -21.00 -2.88 -3.39
N VAL A 118 -20.31 -3.53 -2.45
CA VAL A 118 -19.96 -2.91 -1.16
C VAL A 118 -18.92 -1.80 -1.37
N LEU A 119 -17.94 -2.05 -2.25
CA LEU A 119 -16.90 -1.07 -2.60
C LEU A 119 -17.50 0.17 -3.28
N ALA A 120 -18.48 -0.02 -4.16
CA ALA A 120 -19.14 1.07 -4.89
C ALA A 120 -20.08 1.90 -4.02
N MET A 121 -20.76 1.28 -3.06
CA MET A 121 -21.73 1.96 -2.19
C MET A 121 -21.07 2.75 -1.07
N HIS A 122 -19.99 2.22 -0.50
CA HIS A 122 -19.42 2.80 0.72
C HIS A 122 -18.12 3.56 0.49
N GLY A 123 -17.39 3.28 -0.59
CA GLY A 123 -16.03 3.79 -0.76
C GLY A 123 -15.15 3.34 0.40
N LEU A 124 -14.30 2.33 0.21
CA LEU A 124 -13.33 1.99 1.24
C LEU A 124 -12.38 3.16 1.50
#